data_AF-A0A2D5AUN8-F1
#
_entry.id   AF-A0A2D5AUN8-F1
#
_cell.length_a   1.000
_cell.length_b   1.000
_cell.length_c   1.000
_cell.angle_alpha   90.00
_cell.angle_beta   90.00
_cell.angle_gamma   90.00
#
_symmetry.space_group_name_H-M   'P 1'
#
loop_
_entity.id
_entity.type
_entity.pdbx_description
1 polymer ?
#
loop_
_entity_poly.entity_id
_entity_poly.type
_entity_poly.pdbx_seq_one_letter_code
_entity_poly.pdbx_strand_id
1 'polypeptide(L)'
;MEHDFPARLLDGRSAVPQRGRLSLDHSELRFAAEAGGAHAWSMREVRSVQRVANEVHLILPGADQEDPEQRLSVLDRAFEDVIDAAQKRFGASARVGVQRVARRIGVLGWAVIALVAVPLSYAVYAIALPHLHVLVSHERAAALGELVHEAMGSTWATIEDTPFELVAGRMVEELREPDLPFDLRVGLVDLDEPNAVALPGGRILVFRGLLRLAPSADALAGVLAHEIAHVEKRHGLQHILRSIGLIQFAANAVGGGIDGLETAETIVEFSSGLLILKHSRDHEREADRVALSKLHRTGRSARGLMEFLELCRAENGDLPESMGWISTHPLGTERTENLERAVAEETDARPWMSAGEWATFQARYAD
;
A
#
# COMPACT_ATOMS: atom_id res chain seq x y z
N MET A 1 0.94 -18.85 65.11
CA MET A 1 1.38 -17.67 65.87
C MET A 1 0.32 -16.63 65.65
N GLU A 2 -0.31 -16.18 66.72
CA GLU A 2 -1.27 -15.09 66.69
C GLU A 2 -0.45 -13.81 66.52
N HIS A 3 -0.44 -13.26 65.30
CA HIS A 3 0.28 -12.03 65.01
C HIS A 3 -0.67 -10.87 65.27
N ASP A 4 -0.23 -9.90 66.07
CA ASP A 4 -1.05 -8.80 66.54
C ASP A 4 -0.42 -7.46 66.14
N PHE A 5 -1.05 -6.78 65.17
CA PHE A 5 -0.51 -5.58 64.52
C PHE A 5 -1.32 -4.32 64.87
N PRO A 6 -0.66 -3.17 65.10
CA PRO A 6 -1.37 -1.91 65.28
C PRO A 6 -2.08 -1.50 63.98
N ALA A 7 -3.36 -1.18 64.07
CA ALA A 7 -4.19 -0.87 62.91
C ALA A 7 -5.19 0.28 63.17
N ARG A 8 -5.68 0.86 62.08
CA ARG A 8 -6.71 1.91 62.07
C ARG A 8 -7.83 1.52 61.12
N LEU A 9 -9.05 1.50 61.62
CA LEU A 9 -10.25 1.23 60.82
C LEU A 9 -10.98 2.54 60.53
N LEU A 10 -11.23 2.80 59.26
CA LEU A 10 -12.23 3.75 58.78
C LEU A 10 -13.44 2.94 58.36
N ASP A 11 -14.53 3.06 59.11
CA ASP A 11 -15.78 2.32 58.93
C ASP A 11 -16.66 2.86 57.79
N GLY A 12 -16.21 3.91 57.10
CA GLY A 12 -16.92 4.57 56.00
C GLY A 12 -18.10 5.45 56.46
N ARG A 13 -18.48 5.41 57.74
CA ARG A 13 -19.58 6.18 58.34
C ARG A 13 -19.08 7.39 59.12
N SER A 14 -17.87 7.31 59.68
CA SER A 14 -17.18 8.39 60.39
C SER A 14 -15.83 8.72 59.75
N ALA A 15 -15.49 10.01 59.71
CA ALA A 15 -14.17 10.46 59.29
C ALA A 15 -13.09 10.26 60.38
N VAL A 16 -13.48 9.84 61.59
CA VAL A 16 -12.55 9.59 62.70
C VAL A 16 -12.14 8.11 62.67
N PRO A 17 -10.85 7.80 62.44
CA PRO A 17 -10.38 6.42 62.39
C PRO A 17 -10.39 5.80 63.80
N GLN A 18 -10.98 4.61 63.91
CA GLN A 18 -10.94 3.80 65.12
C GLN A 18 -9.55 3.16 65.23
N ARG A 19 -8.83 3.40 66.33
CA ARG A 19 -7.54 2.76 66.60
C ARG A 19 -7.76 1.42 67.28
N GLY A 20 -6.93 0.45 66.92
CA GLY A 20 -7.09 -0.89 67.42
C GLY A 20 -5.95 -1.81 67.01
N ARG A 21 -6.20 -3.09 67.25
CA ARG A 21 -5.25 -4.17 67.04
C ARG A 21 -5.85 -5.18 66.07
N LEU A 22 -5.08 -5.55 65.06
CA LEU A 22 -5.47 -6.50 64.03
C LEU A 22 -4.74 -7.82 64.26
N SER A 23 -5.50 -8.89 64.44
CA SER A 23 -4.98 -10.24 64.38
C SER A 23 -5.51 -10.98 63.15
N LEU A 24 -4.69 -11.91 62.65
CA LEU A 24 -5.09 -12.85 61.61
C LEU A 24 -5.15 -14.25 62.23
N ASP A 25 -6.36 -14.78 62.35
CA ASP A 25 -6.63 -16.14 62.82
C ASP A 25 -7.10 -17.00 61.65
N HIS A 26 -6.24 -17.92 61.21
CA HIS A 26 -6.45 -18.75 60.02
C HIS A 26 -6.86 -17.95 58.77
N SER A 27 -8.16 -17.86 58.48
CA SER A 27 -8.73 -17.16 57.33
C SER A 27 -9.56 -15.92 57.72
N GLU A 28 -9.53 -15.51 58.97
CA GLU A 28 -10.29 -14.37 59.50
C GLU A 28 -9.36 -13.26 59.99
N LEU A 29 -9.59 -12.05 59.48
CA LEU A 29 -9.00 -10.81 59.96
C LEU A 29 -9.88 -10.28 61.10
N ARG A 30 -9.34 -10.19 62.31
CA ARG A 30 -10.05 -9.71 63.50
C ARG A 30 -9.45 -8.40 63.98
N PHE A 31 -10.23 -7.33 63.94
CA PHE A 31 -9.85 -6.02 64.44
C PHE A 31 -10.56 -5.73 65.75
N ALA A 32 -9.79 -5.50 66.82
CA ALA A 32 -10.29 -5.08 68.12
C ALA A 32 -10.01 -3.59 68.33
N ALA A 33 -11.05 -2.78 68.46
CA ALA A 33 -10.94 -1.34 68.69
C ALA A 33 -10.60 -1.04 70.17
N GLU A 34 -9.73 -0.06 70.42
CA GLU A 34 -9.34 0.38 71.76
C GLU A 34 -10.52 0.95 72.56
N ALA A 35 -11.47 1.58 71.86
CA ALA A 35 -12.68 2.17 72.45
C ALA A 35 -13.79 1.15 72.75
N GLY A 36 -13.54 -0.14 72.53
CA GLY A 36 -14.54 -1.20 72.61
C GLY A 36 -15.24 -1.44 71.27
N GLY A 37 -15.34 -2.70 70.86
CA GLY A 37 -15.88 -3.13 69.57
C GLY A 37 -14.91 -4.05 68.83
N ALA A 38 -15.43 -5.10 68.19
CA ALA A 38 -14.64 -6.05 67.43
C ALA A 38 -15.28 -6.26 66.06
N HIS A 39 -14.45 -6.29 65.02
CA HIS A 39 -14.85 -6.55 63.65
C HIS A 39 -14.10 -7.77 63.14
N ALA A 40 -14.77 -8.62 62.38
CA ALA A 40 -14.16 -9.79 61.77
C ALA A 40 -14.53 -9.83 60.29
N TRP A 41 -13.53 -10.06 59.42
CA TRP A 41 -13.73 -10.24 57.99
C TRP A 41 -13.04 -11.51 57.53
N SER A 42 -13.65 -12.22 56.59
CA SER A 42 -13.00 -13.30 55.89
C SER A 42 -11.91 -12.75 54.96
N MET A 43 -10.79 -13.45 54.87
CA MET A 43 -9.75 -13.19 53.87
C MET A 43 -10.27 -13.22 52.42
N ARG A 44 -11.43 -13.85 52.17
CA ARG A 44 -12.10 -13.86 50.85
C ARG A 44 -12.85 -12.56 50.55
N GLU A 45 -13.18 -11.79 51.57
CA GLU A 45 -13.92 -10.53 51.45
C GLU A 45 -13.02 -9.34 51.17
N VAL A 46 -11.71 -9.48 51.39
CA VAL A 46 -10.69 -8.47 51.05
C VAL A 46 -10.75 -8.18 49.55
N ARG A 47 -11.21 -6.98 49.18
CA ARG A 47 -11.41 -6.58 47.78
C ARG A 47 -10.10 -6.13 47.13
N SER A 48 -9.30 -5.37 47.87
CA SER A 48 -7.99 -4.93 47.41
C SER A 48 -7.02 -4.72 48.58
N VAL A 49 -5.74 -4.85 48.28
CA VAL A 49 -4.63 -4.60 49.21
C VAL A 49 -3.70 -3.59 48.55
N GLN A 50 -3.56 -2.43 49.16
CA GLN A 50 -2.70 -1.34 48.69
C GLN A 50 -1.54 -1.17 49.66
N ARG A 51 -0.33 -1.09 49.12
CA ARG A 51 0.91 -0.93 49.91
C ARG A 51 1.37 0.51 49.75
N VAL A 52 1.41 1.27 50.85
CA VAL A 52 1.74 2.69 50.83
C VAL A 52 2.75 2.99 51.93
N ALA A 53 3.98 3.30 51.53
CA ALA A 53 5.11 3.59 52.44
C ALA A 53 5.33 2.47 53.50
N ASN A 54 5.01 2.73 54.77
CA ASN A 54 5.14 1.78 55.88
C ASN A 54 3.77 1.22 56.34
N GLU A 55 2.71 1.43 55.57
CA GLU A 55 1.36 0.99 55.90
C GLU A 55 0.79 0.07 54.81
N VAL A 56 0.00 -0.91 55.25
CA VAL A 56 -0.79 -1.78 54.36
C VAL A 56 -2.26 -1.41 54.52
N HIS A 57 -2.91 -1.00 53.42
CA HIS A 57 -4.33 -0.69 53.42
C HIS A 57 -5.12 -1.83 52.80
N LEU A 58 -6.07 -2.37 53.57
CA LEU A 58 -7.04 -3.35 53.13
C LEU A 58 -8.37 -2.63 52.87
N ILE A 59 -8.96 -2.89 51.69
CA ILE A 59 -10.31 -2.45 51.36
C ILE A 59 -11.26 -3.62 51.58
N LEU A 60 -12.23 -3.41 52.48
CA LEU A 60 -13.16 -4.39 53.00
C LEU A 60 -14.59 -3.94 52.67
N PRO A 61 -15.54 -4.88 52.49
CA PRO A 61 -16.95 -4.51 52.31
C PRO A 61 -17.50 -3.83 53.58
N GLY A 62 -18.52 -2.99 53.40
CA GLY A 62 -19.35 -2.54 54.51
C GLY A 62 -20.13 -3.69 55.16
N ALA A 63 -20.75 -3.44 56.32
CA ALA A 63 -21.49 -4.47 57.05
C ALA A 63 -22.71 -4.98 56.28
N ASP A 64 -23.38 -4.09 55.55
CA ASP A 64 -24.47 -4.40 54.62
C ASP A 64 -24.13 -4.04 53.16
N GLN A 65 -24.93 -4.52 52.20
CA GLN A 65 -24.70 -4.33 50.77
C GLN A 65 -24.78 -2.85 50.31
N GLU A 66 -25.42 -2.00 51.12
CA GLU A 66 -25.56 -0.55 50.91
C GLU A 66 -24.54 0.28 51.71
N ASP A 67 -23.74 -0.35 52.57
CA ASP A 67 -22.76 0.38 53.37
C ASP A 67 -21.50 0.76 52.56
N PRO A 68 -20.91 1.94 52.85
CA PRO A 68 -19.66 2.35 52.23
C PRO A 68 -18.52 1.38 52.56
N GLU A 69 -17.57 1.25 51.63
CA GLU A 69 -16.39 0.40 51.83
C GLU A 69 -15.57 0.85 53.04
N GLN A 70 -15.06 -0.13 53.77
CA GLN A 70 -14.25 0.09 54.96
C GLN A 70 -12.77 0.02 54.60
N ARG A 71 -11.97 0.91 55.18
CA ARG A 71 -10.51 0.93 54.99
C ARG A 71 -9.81 0.59 56.30
N LEU A 72 -9.07 -0.52 56.30
CA LEU A 72 -8.25 -0.95 57.41
C LEU A 72 -6.78 -0.71 57.08
N SER A 73 -6.14 0.20 57.80
CA SER A 73 -4.73 0.57 57.63
C SER A 73 -3.89 -0.08 58.73
N VAL A 74 -3.00 -0.98 58.36
CA VAL A 74 -2.06 -1.66 59.27
C VAL A 74 -0.75 -0.90 59.28
N LEU A 75 -0.32 -0.47 60.46
CA LEU A 75 0.81 0.46 60.66
C LEU A 75 2.14 -0.28 60.89
N ASP A 76 2.23 -1.51 60.39
CA ASP A 76 3.42 -2.35 60.53
C ASP A 76 3.73 -3.03 59.21
N ARG A 77 4.97 -2.86 58.75
CA ARG A 77 5.48 -3.44 57.51
C ARG A 77 5.62 -4.96 57.60
N ALA A 78 5.82 -5.52 58.79
CA ALA A 78 5.88 -6.97 58.97
C ALA A 78 4.56 -7.67 58.59
N PHE A 79 3.45 -6.93 58.53
CA PHE A 79 2.17 -7.46 58.05
C PHE A 79 2.17 -7.77 56.55
N GLU A 80 3.07 -7.17 55.75
CA GLU A 80 3.17 -7.44 54.31
C GLU A 80 3.40 -8.93 54.01
N ASP A 81 4.35 -9.55 54.71
CA ASP A 81 4.66 -10.98 54.52
C ASP A 81 3.50 -11.87 54.99
N VAL A 82 2.82 -11.47 56.06
CA VAL A 82 1.68 -12.20 56.64
C VAL A 82 0.47 -12.16 55.71
N ILE A 83 0.12 -10.98 55.17
CA ILE A 83 -1.01 -10.85 54.25
C ILE A 83 -0.74 -11.54 52.92
N ASP A 84 0.50 -11.50 52.42
CA ASP A 84 0.89 -12.20 51.18
C ASP A 84 0.78 -13.72 51.33
N ALA A 85 1.22 -14.27 52.47
CA ALA A 85 1.06 -15.69 52.79
C ALA A 85 -0.42 -16.08 52.91
N ALA A 86 -1.23 -15.23 53.56
CA ALA A 86 -2.66 -15.45 53.74
C ALA A 86 -3.44 -15.38 52.42
N GLN A 87 -3.11 -14.43 51.53
CA GLN A 87 -3.73 -14.31 50.20
C GLN A 87 -3.42 -15.51 49.31
N LYS A 88 -2.19 -16.02 49.34
CA LYS A 88 -1.81 -17.23 48.60
C LYS A 88 -2.56 -18.47 49.08
N ARG A 89 -2.83 -18.56 50.39
CA ARG A 89 -3.45 -19.72 51.02
C ARG A 89 -4.98 -19.70 51.01
N PHE A 90 -5.59 -18.52 51.12
CA PHE A 90 -7.04 -18.36 51.36
C PHE A 90 -7.74 -17.35 50.45
N GLY A 91 -7.01 -16.56 49.66
CA GLY A 91 -7.57 -15.49 48.82
C GLY A 91 -8.40 -16.02 47.65
N ALA A 92 -9.43 -15.26 47.27
CA ALA A 92 -10.27 -15.55 46.11
C ALA A 92 -9.51 -15.34 44.79
N SER A 93 -8.71 -16.34 44.39
CA SER A 93 -7.93 -16.37 43.13
C SER A 93 -8.77 -16.28 41.83
N ALA A 94 -10.09 -16.28 41.91
CA ALA A 94 -10.97 -16.45 40.74
C ALA A 94 -11.17 -15.17 39.90
N ARG A 95 -11.32 -13.98 40.50
CA ARG A 95 -11.71 -12.77 39.75
C ARG A 95 -10.58 -12.17 38.89
N VAL A 96 -9.33 -12.25 39.33
CA VAL A 96 -8.17 -11.73 38.57
C VAL A 96 -7.76 -12.68 37.43
N GLY A 97 -8.11 -13.97 37.53
CA GLY A 97 -7.90 -14.96 36.46
C GLY A 97 -8.85 -14.73 35.28
N VAL A 98 -10.15 -14.52 35.55
CA VAL A 98 -11.17 -14.33 34.51
C VAL A 98 -10.94 -13.05 33.69
N GLN A 99 -10.57 -11.94 34.32
CA GLN A 99 -10.26 -10.69 33.57
C GLN A 99 -8.99 -10.80 32.72
N ARG A 100 -7.94 -11.50 33.20
CA ARG A 100 -6.73 -11.77 32.39
C ARG A 100 -7.01 -12.71 31.23
N VAL A 101 -7.83 -13.74 31.43
CA VAL A 101 -8.25 -14.67 30.38
C VAL A 101 -9.15 -13.97 29.36
N ALA A 102 -10.13 -13.18 29.79
CA ALA A 102 -10.99 -12.39 28.91
C ALA A 102 -10.18 -11.39 28.06
N ARG A 103 -9.19 -10.70 28.65
CA ARG A 103 -8.29 -9.80 27.91
C ARG A 103 -7.41 -10.56 26.91
N ARG A 104 -6.92 -11.75 27.27
CA ARG A 104 -6.15 -12.62 26.35
C ARG A 104 -7.02 -13.15 25.20
N ILE A 105 -8.25 -13.57 25.47
CA ILE A 105 -9.22 -14.00 24.45
C ILE A 105 -9.57 -12.82 23.54
N GLY A 106 -9.76 -11.62 24.08
CA GLY A 106 -9.98 -10.41 23.28
C GLY A 106 -8.79 -10.07 22.38
N VAL A 107 -7.56 -10.10 22.90
CA VAL A 107 -6.34 -9.88 22.10
C VAL A 107 -6.15 -10.97 21.04
N LEU A 108 -6.39 -12.24 21.37
CA LEU A 108 -6.29 -13.36 20.42
C LEU A 108 -7.38 -13.25 19.34
N GLY A 109 -8.60 -12.83 19.71
CA GLY A 109 -9.69 -12.57 18.78
C GLY A 109 -9.34 -11.44 17.80
N TRP A 110 -8.81 -10.33 18.29
CA TRP A 110 -8.31 -9.25 17.45
C TRP A 110 -7.14 -9.69 16.56
N ALA A 111 -6.23 -10.53 17.07
CA ALA A 111 -5.13 -11.07 16.27
C ALA A 111 -5.62 -11.99 15.15
N VAL A 112 -6.63 -12.83 15.40
CA VAL A 112 -7.25 -13.68 14.37
C VAL A 112 -8.02 -12.85 13.34
N ILE A 113 -8.76 -11.83 13.77
CA ILE A 113 -9.42 -10.89 12.87
C ILE A 113 -8.38 -10.20 12.00
N ALA A 114 -7.28 -9.71 12.56
CA ALA A 114 -6.20 -9.09 11.78
C ALA A 114 -5.55 -10.09 10.81
N LEU A 115 -5.33 -11.35 11.24
CA LEU A 115 -4.76 -12.41 10.41
C LEU A 115 -5.62 -12.75 9.19
N VAL A 116 -6.93 -12.55 9.26
CA VAL A 116 -7.84 -12.79 8.12
C VAL A 116 -8.10 -11.51 7.35
N ALA A 117 -8.38 -10.41 8.05
CA ALA A 117 -8.75 -9.15 7.44
C ALA A 117 -7.58 -8.56 6.65
N VAL A 118 -6.34 -8.60 7.15
CA VAL A 118 -5.19 -8.00 6.44
C VAL A 118 -4.89 -8.72 5.12
N PRO A 119 -4.77 -10.07 5.06
CA PRO A 119 -4.59 -10.77 3.79
C PRO A 119 -5.80 -10.62 2.86
N LEU A 120 -7.02 -10.60 3.39
CA LEU A 120 -8.22 -10.38 2.58
C LEU A 120 -8.24 -8.97 1.98
N SER A 121 -7.87 -7.95 2.77
CA SER A 121 -7.74 -6.56 2.32
C SER A 121 -6.67 -6.45 1.24
N TYR A 122 -5.52 -7.08 1.46
CA TYR A 122 -4.43 -7.13 0.49
C TYR A 122 -4.86 -7.88 -0.78
N ALA A 123 -5.59 -8.98 -0.68
CA ALA A 123 -6.08 -9.72 -1.83
C ALA A 123 -7.09 -8.90 -2.64
N VAL A 124 -8.02 -8.21 -1.99
CA VAL A 124 -8.95 -7.27 -2.65
C VAL A 124 -8.15 -6.14 -3.31
N TYR A 125 -7.15 -5.59 -2.63
CA TYR A 125 -6.27 -4.55 -3.16
C TYR A 125 -5.48 -5.02 -4.40
N ALA A 126 -4.76 -6.14 -4.30
CA ALA A 126 -3.84 -6.60 -5.32
C ALA A 126 -4.56 -7.24 -6.52
N ILE A 127 -5.70 -7.88 -6.27
CA ILE A 127 -6.43 -8.66 -7.28
C ILE A 127 -7.66 -7.92 -7.79
N ALA A 128 -8.46 -7.25 -6.96
CA ALA A 128 -9.73 -6.68 -7.43
C ALA A 128 -9.59 -5.26 -7.99
N LEU A 129 -8.85 -4.37 -7.32
CA LEU A 129 -8.71 -2.96 -7.76
C LEU A 129 -8.21 -2.78 -9.19
N PRO A 130 -7.19 -3.53 -9.68
CA PRO A 130 -6.72 -3.35 -11.05
C PRO A 130 -7.79 -3.65 -12.08
N HIS A 131 -8.74 -4.53 -11.76
CA HIS A 131 -9.83 -4.91 -12.66
C HIS A 131 -10.96 -3.88 -12.69
N LEU A 132 -10.99 -2.90 -11.77
CA LEU A 132 -11.96 -1.80 -11.81
C LEU A 132 -11.77 -0.87 -13.00
N HIS A 133 -10.66 -0.98 -13.75
CA HIS A 133 -10.45 -0.24 -14.99
C HIS A 133 -11.61 -0.43 -15.98
N VAL A 134 -12.30 -1.59 -15.97
CA VAL A 134 -13.46 -1.86 -16.84
C VAL A 134 -14.68 -0.98 -16.52
N LEU A 135 -14.78 -0.48 -15.28
CA LEU A 135 -15.86 0.41 -14.84
C LEU A 135 -15.60 1.87 -15.21
N VAL A 136 -14.33 2.21 -15.48
CA VAL A 136 -13.97 3.53 -15.97
C VAL A 136 -14.34 3.59 -17.45
N SER A 137 -15.29 4.46 -17.81
CA SER A 137 -15.63 4.73 -19.22
C SER A 137 -14.43 5.25 -20.00
N HIS A 138 -14.38 5.02 -21.32
CA HIS A 138 -13.32 5.54 -22.20
C HIS A 138 -13.19 7.07 -22.13
N GLU A 139 -14.31 7.80 -22.03
CA GLU A 139 -14.31 9.26 -21.89
C GLU A 139 -13.56 9.73 -20.63
N ARG A 140 -13.87 9.14 -19.47
CA ARG A 140 -13.14 9.41 -18.21
C ARG A 140 -11.66 9.04 -18.30
N ALA A 141 -11.32 7.94 -18.97
CA ALA A 141 -9.93 7.55 -19.18
C ALA A 141 -9.20 8.57 -20.06
N ALA A 142 -9.84 9.09 -21.10
CA ALA A 142 -9.30 10.15 -21.94
C ALA A 142 -9.14 11.47 -21.19
N ALA A 143 -10.13 11.88 -20.39
CA ALA A 143 -10.02 13.06 -19.55
C ALA A 143 -8.84 12.96 -18.57
N LEU A 144 -8.64 11.79 -17.95
CA LEU A 144 -7.47 11.54 -17.10
C LEU A 144 -6.16 11.63 -17.89
N GLY A 145 -6.13 11.10 -19.12
CA GLY A 145 -4.97 11.21 -20.01
C GLY A 145 -4.61 12.65 -20.36
N GLU A 146 -5.60 13.51 -20.60
CA GLU A 146 -5.37 14.95 -20.85
C GLU A 146 -4.83 15.66 -19.61
N LEU A 147 -5.36 15.37 -18.42
CA LEU A 147 -4.83 15.93 -17.17
C LEU A 147 -3.38 15.54 -16.92
N VAL A 148 -3.05 14.26 -17.16
CA VAL A 148 -1.67 13.77 -17.09
C VAL A 148 -0.81 14.48 -18.13
N HIS A 149 -1.27 14.60 -19.37
CA HIS A 149 -0.53 15.26 -20.43
C HIS A 149 -0.29 16.75 -20.14
N GLU A 150 -1.26 17.46 -19.58
CA GLU A 150 -1.12 18.87 -19.18
C GLU A 150 -0.11 19.02 -18.05
N ALA A 151 -0.16 18.16 -17.04
CA ALA A 151 0.85 18.11 -15.98
C ALA A 151 2.25 17.80 -16.54
N MET A 152 2.34 16.89 -17.52
CA MET A 152 3.59 16.62 -18.25
C MET A 152 4.06 17.85 -19.02
N GLY A 153 3.19 18.54 -19.75
CA GLY A 153 3.50 19.73 -20.53
C GLY A 153 4.05 20.89 -19.69
N SER A 154 3.66 20.97 -18.42
CA SER A 154 4.22 21.94 -17.47
C SER A 154 5.68 21.64 -17.09
N THR A 155 6.13 20.39 -17.24
CA THR A 155 7.47 19.93 -16.88
C THR A 155 8.35 19.70 -18.11
N TRP A 156 7.78 19.25 -19.23
CA TRP A 156 8.46 18.88 -20.47
C TRP A 156 7.80 19.52 -21.69
N ALA A 157 8.59 20.08 -22.60
CA ALA A 157 8.08 20.73 -23.79
C ALA A 157 7.53 19.70 -24.79
N THR A 158 6.28 19.89 -25.23
CA THR A 158 5.74 19.20 -26.41
C THR A 158 6.21 19.93 -27.67
N ILE A 159 6.59 19.18 -28.69
CA ILE A 159 7.09 19.70 -29.97
C ILE A 159 5.96 19.61 -30.99
N GLU A 160 5.57 20.74 -31.58
CA GLU A 160 4.76 20.76 -32.79
C GLU A 160 5.67 20.44 -33.99
N ASP A 161 5.56 19.22 -34.54
CA ASP A 161 6.40 18.74 -35.63
C ASP A 161 5.55 18.05 -36.70
N THR A 162 5.18 18.81 -37.74
CA THR A 162 4.33 18.31 -38.83
C THR A 162 4.90 17.06 -39.54
N PRO A 163 6.21 16.98 -39.84
CA PRO A 163 6.79 15.75 -40.40
C PRO A 163 6.56 14.52 -39.51
N PHE A 164 6.81 14.63 -38.20
CA PHE A 164 6.56 13.56 -37.23
C PHE A 164 5.08 13.20 -37.19
N GLU A 165 4.19 14.17 -37.05
CA GLU A 165 2.74 13.95 -36.97
C GLU A 165 2.22 13.20 -38.20
N LEU A 166 2.74 13.51 -39.40
CA LEU A 166 2.36 12.82 -40.63
C LEU A 166 2.87 11.37 -40.69
N VAL A 167 4.11 11.13 -40.26
CA VAL A 167 4.73 9.80 -40.28
C VAL A 167 4.13 8.92 -39.18
N ALA A 168 4.23 9.36 -37.92
CA ALA A 168 3.75 8.63 -36.77
C ALA A 168 2.22 8.52 -36.77
N GLY A 169 1.50 9.57 -37.17
CA GLY A 169 0.04 9.53 -37.28
C GLY A 169 -0.45 8.50 -38.30
N ARG A 170 0.23 8.36 -39.44
CA ARG A 170 -0.06 7.29 -40.41
C ARG A 170 0.21 5.92 -39.83
N MET A 171 1.33 5.74 -39.12
CA MET A 171 1.66 4.47 -38.45
C MET A 171 0.58 4.09 -37.44
N VAL A 172 0.19 5.02 -36.58
CA VAL A 172 -0.84 4.82 -35.56
C VAL A 172 -2.18 4.46 -36.20
N GLU A 173 -2.59 5.15 -37.26
CA GLU A 173 -3.86 4.87 -37.93
C GLU A 173 -3.89 3.47 -38.58
N GLU A 174 -2.79 3.03 -39.20
CA GLU A 174 -2.70 1.69 -39.80
C GLU A 174 -2.69 0.58 -38.73
N LEU A 175 -2.04 0.84 -37.58
CA LEU A 175 -1.90 -0.10 -36.46
C LEU A 175 -3.12 -0.14 -35.53
N ARG A 176 -4.00 0.86 -35.60
CA ARG A 176 -5.25 0.97 -34.83
C ARG A 176 -6.15 -0.25 -35.09
N GLU A 177 -6.88 -0.70 -34.07
CA GLU A 177 -8.00 -1.63 -34.29
C GLU A 177 -9.23 -0.89 -34.83
N PRO A 178 -9.92 -1.40 -35.86
CA PRO A 178 -11.09 -0.74 -36.45
C PRO A 178 -12.20 -0.42 -35.45
N ASP A 179 -12.39 -1.28 -34.44
CA ASP A 179 -13.47 -1.18 -33.46
C ASP A 179 -13.06 -0.45 -32.17
N LEU A 180 -11.93 0.28 -32.18
CA LEU A 180 -11.46 0.99 -30.99
C LEU A 180 -12.41 2.15 -30.62
N PRO A 181 -12.97 2.18 -29.40
CA PRO A 181 -14.04 3.11 -29.02
C PRO A 181 -13.58 4.54 -28.72
N PHE A 182 -12.31 4.86 -29.00
CA PHE A 182 -11.69 6.16 -28.82
C PHE A 182 -10.59 6.33 -29.87
N ASP A 183 -10.16 7.58 -30.07
CA ASP A 183 -9.11 7.90 -31.04
C ASP A 183 -7.71 7.81 -30.43
N LEU A 184 -6.77 7.35 -31.25
CA LEU A 184 -5.36 7.35 -30.91
C LEU A 184 -4.73 8.66 -31.40
N ARG A 185 -3.91 9.26 -30.56
CA ARG A 185 -3.20 10.51 -30.84
C ARG A 185 -1.73 10.30 -30.51
N VAL A 186 -0.85 10.80 -31.35
CA VAL A 186 0.60 10.73 -31.14
C VAL A 186 1.18 12.13 -31.09
N GLY A 187 2.06 12.37 -30.13
CA GLY A 187 2.76 13.64 -29.95
C GLY A 187 4.25 13.42 -29.72
N LEU A 188 5.05 14.45 -30.03
CA LEU A 188 6.49 14.45 -29.83
C LEU A 188 6.85 15.26 -28.58
N VAL A 189 7.75 14.73 -27.75
CA VAL A 189 8.23 15.38 -26.52
C VAL A 189 9.73 15.60 -26.60
N ASP A 190 10.16 16.76 -26.12
CA ASP A 190 11.56 17.19 -26.14
C ASP A 190 12.38 16.54 -25.01
N LEU A 191 12.64 15.25 -25.15
CA LEU A 191 13.43 14.42 -24.23
C LEU A 191 14.46 13.61 -25.01
N ASP A 192 15.67 13.52 -24.48
CA ASP A 192 16.83 12.91 -25.16
C ASP A 192 16.90 11.39 -25.01
N GLU A 193 16.12 10.83 -24.08
CA GLU A 193 16.03 9.41 -23.84
C GLU A 193 15.32 8.68 -24.99
N PRO A 194 15.81 7.49 -25.42
CA PRO A 194 15.12 6.66 -26.39
C PRO A 194 13.89 6.00 -25.75
N ASN A 195 12.80 6.75 -25.61
CA ASN A 195 11.57 6.29 -24.97
C ASN A 195 10.28 6.78 -25.65
N ALA A 196 9.16 6.17 -25.27
CA ALA A 196 7.80 6.63 -25.55
C ALA A 196 6.89 6.15 -24.41
N VAL A 197 5.72 6.78 -24.27
CA VAL A 197 4.77 6.41 -23.23
C VAL A 197 3.33 6.51 -23.71
N ALA A 198 2.55 5.48 -23.41
CA ALA A 198 1.10 5.43 -23.56
C ALA A 198 0.37 6.01 -22.35
N LEU A 199 -0.36 7.11 -22.54
CA LEU A 199 -1.26 7.69 -21.55
C LEU A 199 -2.67 7.10 -21.64
N PRO A 200 -3.44 7.10 -20.54
CA PRO A 200 -4.84 6.70 -20.55
C PRO A 200 -5.65 7.40 -21.65
N GLY A 201 -6.52 6.64 -22.33
CA GLY A 201 -7.47 7.20 -23.30
C GLY A 201 -6.89 7.66 -24.64
N GLY A 202 -5.75 7.08 -25.05
CA GLY A 202 -5.37 7.07 -26.47
C GLY A 202 -4.20 7.95 -26.87
N ARG A 203 -3.58 8.68 -25.94
CA ARG A 203 -2.45 9.56 -26.24
C ARG A 203 -1.13 8.81 -26.07
N ILE A 204 -0.30 8.83 -27.10
CA ILE A 204 1.04 8.24 -27.13
C ILE A 204 2.04 9.38 -27.28
N LEU A 205 3.04 9.44 -26.42
CA LEU A 205 4.08 10.46 -26.45
C LEU A 205 5.40 9.79 -26.84
N VAL A 206 5.96 10.16 -27.98
CA VAL A 206 7.28 9.70 -28.44
C VAL A 206 8.31 10.72 -28.05
N PHE A 207 9.48 10.29 -27.56
CA PHE A 207 10.55 11.22 -27.19
C PHE A 207 11.48 11.43 -28.38
N ARG A 208 12.01 12.65 -28.51
CA ARG A 208 12.97 13.01 -29.55
C ARG A 208 14.16 12.03 -29.61
N GLY A 209 14.66 11.60 -28.45
CA GLY A 209 15.73 10.62 -28.31
C GLY A 209 15.44 9.28 -29.01
N LEU A 210 14.18 8.85 -29.05
CA LEU A 210 13.78 7.64 -29.76
C LEU A 210 13.98 7.81 -31.26
N LEU A 211 13.53 8.94 -31.82
CA LEU A 211 13.67 9.21 -33.25
C LEU A 211 15.14 9.32 -33.65
N ARG A 212 15.96 9.91 -32.78
CA ARG A 212 17.40 10.06 -32.98
C ARG A 212 18.14 8.72 -33.05
N LEU A 213 17.75 7.76 -32.21
CA LEU A 213 18.48 6.50 -32.05
C LEU A 213 17.85 5.30 -32.80
N ALA A 214 16.56 5.36 -33.14
CA ALA A 214 15.87 4.26 -33.81
C ALA A 214 16.55 3.88 -35.15
N PRO A 215 16.89 2.59 -35.37
CA PRO A 215 17.66 2.17 -36.54
C PRO A 215 16.86 2.24 -37.85
N SER A 216 15.54 2.26 -37.77
CA SER A 216 14.65 2.23 -38.92
C SER A 216 13.26 2.79 -38.57
N ALA A 217 12.46 3.08 -39.60
CA ALA A 217 11.05 3.38 -39.42
C ALA A 217 10.26 2.19 -38.87
N ASP A 218 10.70 0.96 -39.16
CA ASP A 218 10.11 -0.25 -38.60
C ASP A 218 10.32 -0.32 -37.09
N ALA A 219 11.43 0.23 -36.57
CA ALA A 219 11.66 0.35 -35.13
C ALA A 219 10.67 1.32 -34.47
N LEU A 220 10.48 2.52 -35.05
CA LEU A 220 9.45 3.45 -34.58
C LEU A 220 8.05 2.81 -34.61
N ALA A 221 7.69 2.14 -35.71
CA ALA A 221 6.39 1.50 -35.82
C ALA A 221 6.21 0.32 -34.86
N GLY A 222 7.26 -0.46 -34.63
CA GLY A 222 7.27 -1.55 -33.66
C GLY A 222 7.03 -1.06 -32.24
N VAL A 223 7.71 0.04 -31.87
CA VAL A 223 7.48 0.74 -30.60
C VAL A 223 6.05 1.27 -30.52
N LEU A 224 5.56 1.96 -31.55
CA LEU A 224 4.18 2.46 -31.56
C LEU A 224 3.16 1.32 -31.45
N ALA A 225 3.38 0.18 -32.11
CA ALA A 225 2.50 -0.99 -31.98
C ALA A 225 2.46 -1.51 -30.54
N HIS A 226 3.61 -1.48 -29.83
CA HIS A 226 3.71 -1.84 -28.41
C HIS A 226 2.96 -0.84 -27.52
N GLU A 227 3.14 0.47 -27.72
CA GLU A 227 2.44 1.49 -26.95
C GLU A 227 0.93 1.49 -27.19
N ILE A 228 0.49 1.30 -28.43
CA ILE A 228 -0.93 1.12 -28.75
C ILE A 228 -1.49 -0.08 -27.98
N ALA A 229 -0.74 -1.17 -27.85
CA ALA A 229 -1.18 -2.31 -27.06
C ALA A 229 -1.36 -1.96 -25.57
N HIS A 230 -0.46 -1.16 -24.98
CA HIS A 230 -0.64 -0.67 -23.61
C HIS A 230 -1.90 0.18 -23.44
N VAL A 231 -2.22 1.02 -24.43
CA VAL A 231 -3.45 1.82 -24.47
C VAL A 231 -4.68 0.91 -24.53
N GLU A 232 -4.73 -0.03 -25.48
CA GLU A 232 -5.86 -0.93 -25.72
C GLU A 232 -6.14 -1.83 -24.53
N LYS A 233 -5.09 -2.29 -23.86
CA LYS A 233 -5.17 -3.10 -22.64
C LYS A 233 -5.31 -2.27 -21.37
N ARG A 234 -5.32 -0.95 -21.52
CA ARG A 234 -5.51 0.03 -20.44
C ARG A 234 -4.49 -0.17 -19.32
N HIS A 235 -3.28 -0.61 -19.64
CA HIS A 235 -2.22 -0.93 -18.67
C HIS A 235 -1.85 0.28 -17.81
N GLY A 236 -1.75 1.47 -18.41
CA GLY A 236 -1.51 2.72 -17.69
C GLY A 236 -2.63 3.04 -16.69
N LEU A 237 -3.90 2.84 -17.07
CA LEU A 237 -5.03 3.05 -16.17
C LEU A 237 -5.07 2.00 -15.03
N GLN A 238 -4.83 0.72 -15.33
CA GLN A 238 -4.70 -0.31 -14.31
C GLN A 238 -3.62 0.05 -13.30
N HIS A 239 -2.52 0.64 -13.77
CA HIS A 239 -1.44 1.11 -12.92
C HIS A 239 -1.90 2.27 -12.02
N ILE A 240 -2.48 3.33 -12.59
CA ILE A 240 -2.97 4.48 -11.80
C ILE A 240 -3.95 4.01 -10.73
N LEU A 241 -4.89 3.11 -11.06
CA LEU A 241 -5.84 2.57 -10.10
C LEU A 241 -5.18 1.75 -8.97
N ARG A 242 -4.12 1.01 -9.28
CA ARG A 242 -3.30 0.32 -8.26
C ARG A 242 -2.64 1.34 -7.32
N SER A 243 -2.06 2.39 -7.87
CA SER A 243 -1.36 3.42 -7.10
C SER A 243 -2.30 4.24 -6.22
N ILE A 244 -3.46 4.65 -6.75
CA ILE A 244 -4.56 5.26 -5.98
C ILE A 244 -4.99 4.32 -4.85
N GLY A 245 -5.19 3.04 -5.17
CA GLY A 245 -5.55 2.01 -4.19
C GLY A 245 -4.56 1.91 -3.04
N LEU A 246 -3.25 2.05 -3.33
CA LEU A 246 -2.19 1.96 -2.34
C LEU A 246 -2.17 3.18 -1.43
N ILE A 247 -2.27 4.38 -2.02
CA ILE A 247 -2.38 5.65 -1.29
C ILE A 247 -3.62 5.60 -0.39
N GLN A 248 -4.75 5.13 -0.91
CA GLN A 248 -6.00 4.98 -0.15
C GLN A 248 -5.88 3.98 1.00
N PHE A 249 -5.25 2.83 0.75
CA PHE A 249 -4.99 1.82 1.78
C PHE A 249 -4.09 2.39 2.89
N ALA A 250 -3.03 3.10 2.53
CA ALA A 250 -2.11 3.74 3.47
C ALA A 250 -2.80 4.86 4.28
N ALA A 251 -3.59 5.73 3.62
CA ALA A 251 -4.33 6.80 4.27
C ALA A 251 -5.35 6.25 5.29
N ASN A 252 -6.12 5.22 4.91
CA ASN A 252 -7.07 4.55 5.80
C ASN A 252 -6.37 3.84 6.97
N ALA A 253 -5.19 3.26 6.77
CA ALA A 253 -4.41 2.60 7.82
C ALA A 253 -3.88 3.60 8.87
N VAL A 254 -3.68 4.87 8.50
CA VAL A 254 -3.17 5.95 9.37
C VAL A 254 -4.30 6.87 9.87
N GLY A 255 -5.55 6.64 9.46
CA GLY A 255 -6.72 7.40 9.91
C GLY A 255 -6.97 8.72 9.16
N GLY A 256 -6.33 8.93 8.01
CA GLY A 256 -6.53 10.08 7.12
C GLY A 256 -7.68 9.85 6.15
N GLY A 257 -8.60 10.83 6.06
CA GLY A 257 -9.70 10.86 5.09
C GLY A 257 -9.27 11.20 3.66
N ILE A 258 -10.25 11.32 2.76
CA ILE A 258 -10.18 11.10 1.30
C ILE A 258 -10.10 12.35 0.40
N ASP A 259 -9.80 13.53 0.92
CA ASP A 259 -10.04 14.78 0.17
C ASP A 259 -9.01 15.08 -0.96
N GLY A 260 -8.15 14.14 -1.35
CA GLY A 260 -6.91 14.42 -2.10
C GLY A 260 -6.83 14.00 -3.58
N LEU A 261 -7.73 13.14 -4.08
CA LEU A 261 -7.53 12.49 -5.39
C LEU A 261 -7.61 13.41 -6.62
N GLU A 262 -8.16 14.61 -6.45
CA GLU A 262 -8.24 15.65 -7.50
C GLU A 262 -7.26 16.81 -7.27
N THR A 263 -6.31 16.65 -6.34
CA THR A 263 -5.31 17.69 -6.09
C THR A 263 -4.28 17.73 -7.21
N ALA A 264 -3.84 18.94 -7.56
CA ALA A 264 -2.78 19.15 -8.55
C ALA A 264 -1.50 18.37 -8.19
N GLU A 265 -1.18 18.22 -6.90
CA GLU A 265 -0.04 17.43 -6.42
C GLU A 265 -0.16 15.94 -6.79
N THR A 266 -1.35 15.35 -6.63
CA THR A 266 -1.57 13.94 -6.98
C THR A 266 -1.48 13.72 -8.50
N ILE A 267 -1.98 14.67 -9.31
CA ILE A 267 -1.88 14.60 -10.77
C ILE A 267 -0.42 14.66 -11.23
N VAL A 268 0.39 15.55 -10.63
CA VAL A 268 1.84 15.67 -10.89
C VAL A 268 2.60 14.41 -10.47
N GLU A 269 2.23 13.79 -9.35
CA GLU A 269 2.81 12.51 -8.92
C GLU A 269 2.49 11.39 -9.92
N PHE A 270 1.26 11.31 -10.44
CA PHE A 270 0.92 10.33 -11.47
C PHE A 270 1.62 10.59 -12.81
N SER A 271 1.75 11.86 -13.22
CA SER A 271 2.42 12.20 -14.48
C SER A 271 3.91 11.87 -14.44
N SER A 272 4.59 12.20 -13.35
CA SER A 272 5.99 11.82 -13.14
C SER A 272 6.15 10.31 -12.97
N GLY A 273 5.21 9.65 -12.28
CA GLY A 273 5.16 8.20 -12.15
C GLY A 273 5.17 7.51 -13.51
N LEU A 274 4.26 7.88 -14.43
CA LEU A 274 4.11 7.24 -15.75
C LEU A 274 5.38 7.22 -16.60
N LEU A 275 6.29 8.18 -16.41
CA LEU A 275 7.56 8.25 -17.12
C LEU A 275 8.63 7.27 -16.62
N ILE A 276 8.63 6.97 -15.33
CA ILE A 276 9.61 6.06 -14.69
C ILE A 276 8.98 4.70 -14.37
N LEU A 277 7.79 4.47 -14.91
CA LEU A 277 6.94 3.38 -14.48
C LEU A 277 7.33 2.05 -15.12
N LYS A 278 7.66 1.09 -14.26
CA LYS A 278 7.95 -0.29 -14.64
C LYS A 278 6.65 -1.06 -14.86
N HIS A 279 6.39 -1.43 -16.11
CA HIS A 279 5.31 -2.36 -16.42
C HIS A 279 5.58 -3.76 -15.86
N SER A 280 4.49 -4.47 -15.53
CA SER A 280 4.61 -5.85 -15.06
C SER A 280 4.97 -6.78 -16.22
N ARG A 281 5.66 -7.90 -15.94
CA ARG A 281 6.02 -8.89 -16.97
C ARG A 281 4.81 -9.44 -17.72
N ASP A 282 3.66 -9.54 -17.06
CA ASP A 282 2.39 -9.94 -17.70
C ASP A 282 1.89 -8.88 -18.68
N HIS A 283 1.94 -7.60 -18.30
CA HIS A 283 1.57 -6.49 -19.18
C HIS A 283 2.47 -6.43 -20.41
N GLU A 284 3.78 -6.59 -20.23
CA GLU A 284 4.75 -6.63 -21.33
C GLU A 284 4.50 -7.80 -22.29
N ARG A 285 4.24 -9.00 -21.77
CA ARG A 285 3.88 -10.17 -22.60
C ARG A 285 2.60 -9.95 -23.38
N GLU A 286 1.58 -9.36 -22.76
CA GLU A 286 0.33 -9.04 -23.44
C GLU A 286 0.53 -7.97 -24.52
N ALA A 287 1.31 -6.93 -24.22
CA ALA A 287 1.64 -5.85 -25.14
C ALA A 287 2.41 -6.37 -26.36
N ASP A 288 3.47 -7.16 -26.16
CA ASP A 288 4.24 -7.79 -27.25
C ASP A 288 3.35 -8.63 -28.16
N ARG A 289 2.48 -9.49 -27.58
CA ARG A 289 1.59 -10.35 -28.35
C ARG A 289 0.63 -9.54 -29.22
N VAL A 290 0.08 -8.45 -28.68
CA VAL A 290 -0.83 -7.57 -29.42
C VAL A 290 -0.07 -6.76 -30.48
N ALA A 291 1.10 -6.23 -30.15
CA ALA A 291 1.96 -5.50 -31.09
C ALA A 291 2.34 -6.38 -32.30
N LEU A 292 2.79 -7.61 -32.05
CA LEU A 292 3.08 -8.60 -33.09
C LEU A 292 1.85 -8.90 -33.96
N SER A 293 0.68 -9.07 -33.34
CA SER A 293 -0.56 -9.28 -34.08
C SER A 293 -0.91 -8.10 -34.99
N LYS A 294 -0.64 -6.86 -34.56
CA LYS A 294 -0.88 -5.63 -35.34
C LYS A 294 0.09 -5.51 -36.51
N LEU A 295 1.36 -5.74 -36.27
CA LEU A 295 2.41 -5.71 -37.30
C LEU A 295 2.13 -6.78 -38.36
N HIS A 296 1.79 -8.00 -37.93
CA HIS A 296 1.41 -9.08 -38.84
C HIS A 296 0.15 -8.75 -39.66
N ARG A 297 -0.91 -8.23 -39.02
CA ARG A 297 -2.15 -7.83 -39.69
C ARG A 297 -1.93 -6.76 -40.76
N THR A 298 -0.99 -5.84 -40.52
CA THR A 298 -0.64 -4.76 -41.45
C THR A 298 0.41 -5.16 -42.49
N GLY A 299 0.96 -6.38 -42.39
CA GLY A 299 2.04 -6.86 -43.24
C GLY A 299 3.35 -6.09 -43.03
N ARG A 300 3.56 -5.56 -41.82
CA ARG A 300 4.74 -4.82 -41.38
C ARG A 300 5.66 -5.72 -40.58
N SER A 301 6.96 -5.46 -40.62
CA SER A 301 7.94 -6.29 -39.92
C SER A 301 7.98 -5.98 -38.42
N ALA A 302 8.05 -7.02 -37.61
CA ALA A 302 8.38 -6.94 -36.19
C ALA A 302 9.89 -6.84 -35.93
N ARG A 303 10.73 -6.98 -36.96
CA ARG A 303 12.19 -6.88 -36.83
C ARG A 303 12.61 -5.54 -36.23
N GLY A 304 11.95 -4.45 -36.60
CA GLY A 304 12.26 -3.13 -36.06
C GLY A 304 12.08 -3.05 -34.54
N LEU A 305 11.05 -3.69 -33.97
CA LEU A 305 10.88 -3.74 -32.51
C LEU A 305 12.03 -4.51 -31.86
N MET A 306 12.43 -5.65 -32.44
CA MET A 306 13.57 -6.43 -31.96
C MET A 306 14.88 -5.62 -32.01
N GLU A 307 15.17 -4.97 -33.14
CA GLU A 307 16.35 -4.11 -33.33
C GLU A 307 16.37 -2.94 -32.33
N PHE A 308 15.22 -2.32 -32.05
CA PHE A 308 15.13 -1.27 -31.05
C PHE A 308 15.43 -1.77 -29.63
N LEU A 309 14.96 -2.97 -29.28
CA LEU A 309 15.26 -3.56 -27.97
C LEU A 309 16.73 -3.95 -27.82
N GLU A 310 17.35 -4.45 -28.90
CA GLU A 310 18.78 -4.72 -28.94
C GLU A 310 19.61 -3.44 -28.78
N LEU A 311 19.21 -2.36 -29.46
CA LEU A 311 19.79 -1.04 -29.31
C LEU A 311 19.69 -0.57 -27.85
N CYS A 312 18.50 -0.59 -27.24
CA CYS A 312 18.36 -0.18 -25.85
C CYS A 312 19.21 -1.04 -24.89
N ARG A 313 19.40 -2.34 -25.19
CA ARG A 313 20.30 -3.21 -24.40
C ARG A 313 21.76 -2.80 -24.53
N ALA A 314 22.19 -2.40 -25.72
CA ALA A 314 23.54 -1.92 -25.95
C ALA A 314 23.78 -0.57 -25.24
N GLU A 315 22.83 0.35 -25.35
CA GLU A 315 22.89 1.69 -24.74
C GLU A 315 22.75 1.69 -23.21
N ASN A 316 22.15 0.65 -22.61
CA ASN A 316 22.07 0.48 -21.15
C ASN A 316 23.45 0.36 -20.47
N GLY A 317 24.55 0.19 -21.22
CA GLY A 317 25.91 0.30 -20.71
C GLY A 317 26.38 1.74 -20.48
N ASP A 318 25.82 2.71 -21.22
CA ASP A 318 26.26 4.11 -21.28
C ASP A 318 25.22 5.10 -20.70
N LEU A 319 23.95 4.70 -20.56
CA LEU A 319 22.88 5.48 -19.92
C LEU A 319 22.68 5.06 -18.45
N PRO A 320 22.25 5.97 -17.54
CA PRO A 320 21.82 5.58 -16.20
C PRO A 320 20.73 4.49 -16.28
N GLU A 321 20.82 3.44 -15.45
CA GLU A 321 19.87 2.31 -15.40
C GLU A 321 18.38 2.74 -15.21
N SER A 322 18.16 3.98 -14.79
CA SER A 322 16.86 4.66 -14.63
C SER A 322 16.34 5.39 -15.87
N MET A 323 17.09 5.46 -16.97
CA MET A 323 16.77 6.28 -18.16
C MET A 323 16.89 5.45 -19.44
N GLY A 324 15.75 5.20 -20.09
CA GLY A 324 15.66 4.45 -21.35
C GLY A 324 14.48 3.47 -21.36
N TRP A 325 14.07 3.04 -22.56
CA TRP A 325 12.92 2.15 -22.79
C TRP A 325 12.89 0.93 -21.86
N ILE A 326 14.04 0.29 -21.63
CA ILE A 326 14.13 -0.95 -20.83
C ILE A 326 13.84 -0.70 -19.34
N SER A 327 14.03 0.54 -18.88
CA SER A 327 13.73 0.88 -17.49
C SER A 327 12.23 0.85 -17.23
N THR A 328 11.40 1.30 -18.19
CA THR A 328 9.93 1.25 -18.10
C THR A 328 9.34 -0.06 -18.63
N HIS A 329 10.03 -0.71 -19.56
CA HIS A 329 9.66 -1.98 -20.20
C HIS A 329 10.70 -3.08 -19.91
N PRO A 330 10.65 -3.72 -18.72
CA PRO A 330 11.65 -4.70 -18.33
C PRO A 330 11.74 -5.85 -19.33
N LEU A 331 12.93 -6.02 -19.91
CA LEU A 331 13.19 -7.14 -20.81
C LEU A 331 13.38 -8.44 -20.04
N GLY A 332 12.72 -9.50 -20.52
CA GLY A 332 13.00 -10.89 -20.16
C GLY A 332 13.60 -11.63 -21.35
N THR A 333 14.37 -12.70 -21.09
CA THR A 333 14.85 -13.62 -22.13
C THR A 333 13.70 -14.15 -22.99
N GLU A 334 12.58 -14.52 -22.34
CA GLU A 334 11.36 -14.99 -22.99
C GLU A 334 10.82 -14.00 -24.05
N ARG A 335 10.85 -12.68 -23.77
CA ARG A 335 10.35 -11.66 -24.71
C ARG A 335 11.18 -11.63 -25.99
N THR A 336 12.50 -11.66 -25.83
CA THR A 336 13.44 -11.69 -26.97
C THR A 336 13.25 -12.95 -27.79
N GLU A 337 13.18 -14.13 -27.17
CA GLU A 337 12.94 -15.39 -27.86
C GLU A 337 11.61 -15.41 -28.63
N ASN A 338 10.56 -14.77 -28.09
CA ASN A 338 9.27 -14.65 -28.76
C ASN A 338 9.32 -13.71 -29.96
N LEU A 339 10.02 -12.58 -29.86
CA LEU A 339 10.23 -11.66 -30.98
C LEU A 339 11.09 -12.29 -32.08
N GLU A 340 12.19 -12.96 -31.72
CA GLU A 340 13.05 -13.69 -32.65
C GLU A 340 12.24 -14.73 -33.45
N ARG A 341 11.38 -15.48 -32.75
CA ARG A 341 10.51 -16.47 -33.40
C ARG A 341 9.51 -15.81 -34.35
N ALA A 342 8.87 -14.72 -33.93
CA ALA A 342 7.93 -13.99 -34.77
C ALA A 342 8.62 -13.45 -36.04
N VAL A 343 9.82 -12.88 -35.89
CA VAL A 343 10.62 -12.38 -37.03
C VAL A 343 11.06 -13.51 -37.96
N ALA A 344 11.38 -14.70 -37.43
CA ALA A 344 11.75 -15.86 -38.24
C ALA A 344 10.57 -16.44 -39.05
N GLU A 345 9.34 -16.22 -38.59
CA GLU A 345 8.11 -16.65 -39.26
C GLU A 345 7.61 -15.63 -40.32
N GLU A 346 8.22 -14.45 -40.41
CA GLU A 346 7.88 -13.45 -41.42
C GLU A 346 8.38 -13.83 -42.82
N THR A 347 7.46 -13.98 -43.79
CA THR A 347 7.82 -14.34 -45.18
C THR A 347 7.79 -13.16 -46.14
N ASP A 348 6.94 -12.14 -45.90
CA ASP A 348 6.68 -11.05 -46.86
C ASP A 348 6.44 -9.68 -46.20
N ALA A 349 7.11 -9.43 -45.06
CA ALA A 349 6.96 -8.16 -44.36
C ALA A 349 7.52 -6.99 -45.20
N ARG A 350 6.74 -5.91 -45.31
CA ARG A 350 7.11 -4.70 -46.05
C ARG A 350 7.62 -3.62 -45.10
N PRO A 351 8.76 -2.98 -45.39
CA PRO A 351 9.25 -1.89 -44.56
C PRO A 351 8.28 -0.70 -44.62
N TRP A 352 8.24 0.08 -43.54
CA TRP A 352 7.43 1.29 -43.43
C TRP A 352 7.86 2.37 -44.42
N MET A 353 9.16 2.52 -44.62
CA MET A 353 9.78 3.37 -45.62
C MET A 353 11.18 2.85 -45.97
N SER A 354 11.75 3.33 -47.07
CA SER A 354 13.13 2.98 -47.42
C SER A 354 14.15 3.57 -46.42
N ALA A 355 15.33 2.97 -46.34
CA ALA A 355 16.40 3.46 -45.47
C ALA A 355 16.81 4.92 -45.78
N GLY A 356 16.74 5.35 -47.04
CA GLY A 356 17.05 6.72 -47.44
C GLY A 356 15.97 7.74 -47.02
N GLU A 357 14.69 7.35 -47.11
CA GLU A 357 13.59 8.16 -46.58
C GLU A 357 13.68 8.29 -45.06
N TRP A 358 13.96 7.17 -44.37
CA TRP A 358 14.18 7.18 -42.92
C TRP A 358 15.35 8.07 -42.51
N ALA A 359 16.51 7.95 -43.15
CA ALA A 359 17.67 8.79 -42.84
C ALA A 359 17.38 10.29 -43.03
N THR A 360 16.61 10.64 -44.07
CA THR A 360 16.18 12.03 -44.32
C THR A 360 15.21 12.55 -43.25
N PHE A 361 14.30 11.70 -42.78
CA PHE A 361 13.39 12.00 -41.70
C PHE A 361 14.15 12.14 -40.37
N GLN A 362 14.98 11.16 -40.03
CA GLN A 362 15.76 11.07 -38.79
C GLN A 362 16.76 12.22 -38.62
N ALA A 363 17.36 12.71 -39.70
CA ALA A 363 18.32 13.82 -39.66
C ALA A 363 17.74 15.12 -39.05
N ARG A 364 16.42 15.23 -38.92
CA ARG A 364 15.74 16.35 -38.26
C ARG A 364 15.84 16.32 -36.74
N TYR A 365 16.14 15.16 -36.15
CA TYR A 365 16.14 14.91 -34.71
C TYR A 365 17.54 14.59 -34.17
N ALA A 366 18.58 14.87 -34.96
CA ALA A 366 19.97 14.55 -34.64
C ALA A 366 20.65 15.58 -33.71
N ASP A 367 20.08 16.79 -33.59
CA ASP A 367 20.66 17.93 -32.87
C ASP A 367 20.05 18.15 -31.47
#